data_AF-A0A9P6FRK7-F1
#
_entry.id   AF-A0A9P6FRK7-F1
#
_cell.length_a   1.000
_cell.length_b   1.000
_cell.length_c   1.000
_cell.angle_alpha   90.00
_cell.angle_beta   90.00
_cell.angle_gamma   90.00
#
_symmetry.space_group_name_H-M   'P 1'
#
loop_
_entity.id
_entity.type
_entity.pdbx_description
1 polymer ?
#
loop_
_entity_poly.entity_id
_entity_poly.type
_entity_poly.pdbx_seq_one_letter_code
_entity_poly.pdbx_strand_id
1 'polypeptide(L)'
;MTSKMDALATLQQLDDECTTWSNHHAHSCNLLASLLNIARQRNQTLIQLQLQSKKSSSPVSTTTATATHGSPAPKALLASSTLQALIHKQTLEIESVITQLLDSIQTFERVVLAMTTLERQVEAALQKVDPSTFLSAREDASSRLLDTAEISPLDLLDWVSRTRAMYARELLLKRTQVNPMTLTTALDHFDTLAKLQKSWGLQYHIDFGLEQEMVERIKTYRRVREFSTTRS
;
A
#
# COMPACT_ATOMS: atom_id res chain seq x y z
N MET A 1 -1.12 -15.03 -40.20
CA MET A 1 -2.14 -14.93 -39.13
C MET A 1 -1.56 -14.06 -38.02
N THR A 2 -1.79 -12.76 -38.07
CA THR A 2 -1.41 -11.83 -37.01
C THR A 2 -2.34 -12.07 -35.83
N SER A 3 -1.79 -12.50 -34.69
CA SER A 3 -2.54 -12.60 -33.44
C SER A 3 -3.06 -11.21 -33.11
N LYS A 4 -4.37 -10.96 -33.29
CA LYS A 4 -5.01 -9.73 -32.83
C LYS A 4 -4.76 -9.64 -31.32
N MET A 5 -4.17 -8.53 -30.88
CA MET A 5 -3.99 -8.24 -29.47
C MET A 5 -5.37 -8.17 -28.81
N ASP A 6 -5.60 -8.98 -27.78
CA ASP A 6 -6.85 -8.95 -27.03
C ASP A 6 -6.81 -7.79 -26.04
N ALA A 7 -7.19 -6.60 -26.51
CA ALA A 7 -7.19 -5.37 -25.73
C ALA A 7 -8.01 -5.51 -24.43
N LEU A 8 -9.08 -6.30 -24.44
CA LEU A 8 -9.90 -6.55 -23.26
C LEU A 8 -9.11 -7.34 -22.20
N ALA A 9 -8.40 -8.40 -22.62
CA ALA A 9 -7.59 -9.20 -21.71
C ALA A 9 -6.45 -8.36 -21.10
N THR A 10 -5.79 -7.51 -21.89
CA THR A 10 -4.74 -6.60 -21.40
C THR A 10 -5.28 -5.62 -20.36
N LEU A 11 -6.42 -4.98 -20.63
CA LEU A 11 -7.02 -4.03 -19.67
C LEU A 11 -7.50 -4.71 -18.40
N GLN A 12 -8.03 -5.92 -18.52
CA GLN A 12 -8.43 -6.69 -17.35
C GLN A 12 -7.22 -7.08 -16.50
N GLN A 13 -6.10 -7.46 -17.12
CA GLN A 13 -4.86 -7.68 -16.40
C GLN A 13 -4.37 -6.40 -15.70
N LEU A 14 -4.45 -5.24 -16.36
CA LEU A 14 -4.09 -3.96 -15.73
C LEU A 14 -4.98 -3.62 -14.52
N ASP A 15 -6.30 -3.86 -14.64
CA ASP A 15 -7.28 -3.69 -13.55
C ASP A 15 -7.00 -4.62 -12.36
N ASP A 16 -6.63 -5.88 -12.63
CA ASP A 16 -6.24 -6.85 -11.60
C ASP A 16 -5.00 -6.39 -10.82
N GLU A 17 -4.03 -5.79 -11.51
CA GLU A 17 -2.83 -5.20 -10.87
C GLU A 17 -3.17 -3.97 -10.02
N CYS A 18 -4.05 -3.08 -10.50
CA CYS A 18 -4.55 -1.93 -9.73
C CYS A 18 -5.30 -2.38 -8.46
N THR A 19 -6.14 -3.42 -8.60
CA THR A 19 -6.86 -4.03 -7.48
C THR A 19 -5.91 -4.67 -6.48
N THR A 20 -4.88 -5.37 -6.96
CA THR A 20 -3.84 -5.97 -6.11
C THR A 20 -3.12 -4.91 -5.28
N TRP A 21 -2.74 -3.79 -5.91
CA TRP A 21 -2.18 -2.65 -5.21
C TRP A 21 -3.12 -2.09 -4.16
N SER A 22 -4.38 -1.81 -4.51
CA SER A 22 -5.38 -1.23 -3.60
C SER A 22 -5.57 -2.10 -2.35
N ASN A 23 -5.65 -3.42 -2.53
CA ASN A 23 -5.76 -4.37 -1.42
C ASN A 23 -4.54 -4.33 -0.49
N HIS A 24 -3.32 -4.29 -1.04
CA HIS A 24 -2.09 -4.19 -0.25
C HIS A 24 -1.94 -2.81 0.40
N HIS A 25 -2.42 -1.76 -0.26
CA HIS A 25 -2.48 -0.42 0.29
C HIS A 25 -3.37 -0.38 1.54
N ALA A 26 -4.58 -0.94 1.47
CA ALA A 26 -5.48 -1.02 2.62
C ALA A 26 -4.85 -1.82 3.78
N HIS A 27 -4.20 -2.96 3.47
CA HIS A 27 -3.49 -3.75 4.47
C HIS A 27 -2.36 -2.95 5.14
N SER A 28 -1.50 -2.30 4.35
CA SER A 28 -0.40 -1.49 4.89
C SER A 28 -0.87 -0.26 5.70
N CYS A 29 -2.03 0.32 5.39
CA CYS A 29 -2.66 1.33 6.23
C CYS A 29 -3.02 0.78 7.62
N ASN A 30 -3.56 -0.45 7.68
CA ASN A 30 -3.87 -1.11 8.94
C ASN A 30 -2.60 -1.43 9.75
N LEU A 31 -1.52 -1.83 9.06
CA LEU A 31 -0.21 -2.03 9.69
C LEU A 31 0.31 -0.73 10.33
N LEU A 32 0.26 0.40 9.62
CA LEU A 32 0.68 1.69 10.16
C LEU A 32 -0.20 2.16 11.33
N ALA A 33 -1.51 1.91 11.28
CA ALA A 33 -2.40 2.17 12.40
C ALA A 33 -2.04 1.33 13.63
N SER A 34 -1.73 0.04 13.42
CA SER A 34 -1.25 -0.85 14.47
C SER A 34 0.08 -0.37 15.05
N LEU A 35 1.03 -0.01 14.19
CA LEU A 35 2.34 0.53 14.57
C LEU A 35 2.20 1.77 15.47
N LEU A 36 1.34 2.71 15.06
CA LEU A 36 1.05 3.91 15.85
C LEU A 36 0.50 3.55 17.24
N ASN A 37 -0.45 2.61 17.31
CA ASN A 37 -1.02 2.18 18.59
C ASN A 37 0.00 1.51 19.49
N ILE A 38 0.82 0.59 18.96
CA ILE A 38 1.86 -0.11 19.73
C ILE A 38 2.92 0.89 20.22
N ALA A 39 3.35 1.82 19.36
CA ALA A 39 4.31 2.86 19.73
C ALA A 39 3.76 3.75 20.86
N ARG A 40 2.48 4.14 20.79
CA ARG A 40 1.81 4.90 21.86
C ARG A 40 1.80 4.13 23.18
N GLN A 41 1.39 2.86 23.15
CA GLN A 41 1.34 2.01 24.33
C GLN A 41 2.73 1.80 24.93
N ARG A 42 3.76 1.56 24.10
CA ARG A 42 5.15 1.42 24.55
C ARG A 42 5.65 2.66 25.26
N ASN A 43 5.36 3.85 24.72
CA ASN A 43 5.72 5.10 25.37
C ASN A 43 5.03 5.26 26.75
N GLN A 44 3.76 4.90 26.86
CA GLN A 44 3.04 4.88 28.14
C GLN A 44 3.66 3.90 29.14
N THR A 45 4.02 2.69 28.71
CA THR A 45 4.70 1.68 29.55
C THR A 45 6.05 2.20 30.04
N LEU A 46 6.83 2.85 29.18
CA LEU A 46 8.13 3.45 29.53
C LEU A 46 7.98 4.55 30.59
N ILE A 47 6.99 5.43 30.43
CA ILE A 47 6.69 6.47 31.42
C ILE A 47 6.31 5.84 32.77
N GLN A 48 5.48 4.79 32.78
CA GLN A 48 5.12 4.08 34.00
C GLN A 48 6.33 3.44 34.69
N LEU A 49 7.22 2.80 33.94
CA LEU A 49 8.45 2.22 34.47
C LEU A 49 9.37 3.28 35.10
N GLN A 50 9.51 4.44 34.46
CA GLN A 50 10.29 5.58 35.00
C GLN A 50 9.67 6.17 36.28
N LEU A 51 8.34 6.20 36.37
CA LEU A 51 7.65 6.68 37.58
C LEU A 51 7.84 5.71 38.77
N GLN A 52 7.91 4.40 38.51
CA GLN A 52 8.15 3.41 39.55
C GLN A 52 9.60 3.47 40.08
N SER A 53 10.59 3.67 39.20
CA SER A 53 11.99 3.80 39.62
C SER A 53 12.25 5.06 40.46
N LYS A 54 11.56 6.17 40.16
CA LYS A 54 11.63 7.41 40.97
C LYS A 54 10.99 7.27 42.35
N LYS A 55 9.94 6.44 42.51
CA LYS A 55 9.30 6.20 43.82
C LYS A 55 10.16 5.36 44.75
N SER A 56 11.04 4.49 44.23
CA SER A 56 11.95 3.68 45.07
C SER A 56 13.19 4.44 45.57
N SER A 57 13.48 5.65 45.06
CA SER A 57 14.69 6.42 45.41
C SER A 57 14.44 7.63 46.32
N SER A 58 13.22 7.84 46.83
CA SER A 58 12.99 8.87 47.86
C SER A 58 13.58 8.43 49.21
N PRO A 59 14.49 9.20 49.82
CA PRO A 59 15.03 8.88 51.13
C PRO A 59 13.93 9.06 52.17
N VAL A 60 13.62 7.99 52.89
CA VAL A 60 12.78 8.04 54.09
C VAL A 60 13.51 8.88 55.13
N SER A 61 13.06 10.11 55.35
CA SER A 61 13.41 10.86 56.54
C SER A 61 12.89 10.12 57.76
N THR A 62 13.83 9.74 58.62
CA THR A 62 13.67 9.10 59.91
C THR A 62 12.57 9.74 60.74
N THR A 63 11.57 8.97 61.14
CA THR A 63 10.87 9.20 62.42
C THR A 63 10.36 7.88 62.97
N THR A 64 10.88 7.54 64.14
CA THR A 64 10.60 6.36 64.96
C THR A 64 9.14 6.28 65.39
N ALA A 65 8.46 5.16 65.09
CA ALA A 65 7.54 4.47 66.00
C ALA A 65 7.04 3.14 65.40
N THR A 66 7.42 2.05 66.07
CA THR A 66 6.69 0.79 66.32
C THR A 66 5.58 0.29 65.37
N ALA A 67 5.86 -0.94 64.90
CA ALA A 67 4.94 -2.08 64.76
C ALA A 67 4.14 -2.29 63.45
N THR A 68 4.54 -3.40 62.79
CA THR A 68 3.71 -4.40 62.08
C THR A 68 3.08 -4.10 60.71
N HIS A 69 3.41 -5.04 59.80
CA HIS A 69 2.78 -5.38 58.51
C HIS A 69 3.11 -4.55 57.25
N GLY A 70 3.98 -5.15 56.43
CA GLY A 70 3.89 -5.09 54.97
C GLY A 70 4.98 -4.28 54.27
N SER A 71 6.20 -4.83 54.19
CA SER A 71 7.22 -4.31 53.27
C SER A 71 6.66 -4.26 51.82
N PRO A 72 6.59 -3.09 51.16
CA PRO A 72 6.12 -2.98 49.78
C PRO A 72 7.18 -3.39 48.73
N ALA A 73 8.42 -3.67 49.16
CA ALA A 73 9.56 -3.94 48.28
C ALA A 73 9.38 -5.08 47.25
N PRO A 74 8.82 -6.27 47.58
CA PRO A 74 8.71 -7.36 46.60
C PRO A 74 7.66 -7.06 45.50
N LYS A 75 6.60 -6.32 45.81
CA LYS A 75 5.56 -5.96 44.83
C LYS A 75 6.07 -4.96 43.78
N ALA A 76 6.93 -4.03 44.19
CA ALA A 76 7.54 -3.06 43.28
C ALA A 76 8.56 -3.70 42.32
N LEU A 77 9.35 -4.67 42.79
CA LEU A 77 10.31 -5.40 41.95
C LEU A 77 9.61 -6.29 40.91
N LEU A 78 8.54 -6.98 41.30
CA LEU A 78 7.71 -7.79 40.38
C LEU A 78 6.98 -6.93 39.34
N ALA A 79 6.56 -5.72 39.71
CA ALA A 79 5.94 -4.78 38.77
C ALA A 79 6.95 -4.27 37.73
N SER A 80 8.19 -3.97 38.14
CA SER A 80 9.26 -3.52 37.24
C SER A 80 9.65 -4.59 36.21
N SER A 81 9.83 -5.86 36.63
CA SER A 81 10.15 -6.95 35.70
C SER A 81 9.02 -7.23 34.72
N THR A 82 7.77 -7.13 35.16
CA THR A 82 6.58 -7.29 34.30
C THR A 82 6.51 -6.18 33.24
N LEU A 83 6.77 -4.93 33.62
CA LEU A 83 6.79 -3.81 32.68
C LEU A 83 7.94 -3.93 31.66
N GLN A 84 9.12 -4.38 32.09
CA GLN A 84 10.24 -4.64 31.18
C GLN A 84 9.92 -5.74 30.17
N ALA A 85 9.31 -6.85 30.61
CA ALA A 85 8.87 -7.92 29.72
C ALA A 85 7.82 -7.42 28.72
N LEU A 86 6.89 -6.55 29.15
CA LEU A 86 5.90 -5.93 28.27
C LEU A 86 6.56 -5.02 27.21
N ILE A 87 7.53 -4.18 27.59
CA ILE A 87 8.28 -3.34 26.66
C ILE A 87 9.04 -4.18 25.63
N HIS A 88 9.64 -5.29 26.07
CA HIS A 88 10.31 -6.21 25.17
C HIS A 88 9.33 -6.81 24.16
N LYS A 89 8.17 -7.31 24.61
CA LYS A 89 7.11 -7.80 23.72
C LYS A 89 6.64 -6.73 22.73
N GLN A 90 6.38 -5.51 23.20
CA GLN A 90 5.96 -4.39 22.34
C GLN A 90 7.02 -4.06 21.28
N THR A 91 8.32 -4.18 21.63
CA THR A 91 9.42 -3.98 20.68
C THR A 91 9.41 -5.07 19.60
N LEU A 92 9.24 -6.33 19.97
CA LEU A 92 9.13 -7.43 19.00
C LEU A 92 7.92 -7.28 18.06
N GLU A 93 6.79 -6.81 18.57
CA GLU A 93 5.60 -6.53 17.75
C GLU A 93 5.84 -5.37 16.78
N ILE A 94 6.54 -4.32 17.22
CA ILE A 94 6.99 -3.22 16.33
C ILE A 94 7.85 -3.76 15.20
N GLU A 95 8.87 -4.57 15.52
CA GLU A 95 9.76 -5.19 14.53
C GLU A 95 9.00 -6.08 13.53
N SER A 96 8.01 -6.84 14.02
CA SER A 96 7.14 -7.65 13.18
C SER A 96 6.33 -6.79 12.20
N VAL A 97 5.70 -5.72 12.68
CA VAL A 97 4.91 -4.81 11.82
C VAL A 97 5.80 -4.10 10.79
N ILE A 98 7.03 -3.72 11.16
CA ILE A 98 8.00 -3.13 10.24
C ILE A 98 8.36 -4.12 9.12
N THR A 99 8.61 -5.37 9.48
CA THR A 99 8.91 -6.43 8.51
C THR A 99 7.75 -6.58 7.52
N GLN A 100 6.52 -6.64 8.01
CA GLN A 100 5.32 -6.72 7.15
C GLN A 100 5.13 -5.48 6.25
N LEU A 101 5.51 -4.29 6.73
CA LEU A 101 5.51 -3.08 5.90
C LEU A 101 6.55 -3.13 4.79
N LEU A 102 7.74 -3.66 5.07
CA LEU A 102 8.79 -3.87 4.06
C LEU A 102 8.36 -4.94 3.03
N ASP A 103 7.69 -6.00 3.45
CA ASP A 103 7.11 -7.00 2.54
C ASP A 103 6.00 -6.40 1.67
N SER A 104 5.23 -5.46 2.21
CA SER A 104 4.24 -4.70 1.44
C SER A 104 4.90 -3.88 0.33
N ILE A 105 6.06 -3.26 0.59
CA ILE A 105 6.86 -2.58 -0.45
C ILE A 105 7.25 -3.54 -1.57
N GLN A 106 7.76 -4.72 -1.25
CA GLN A 106 8.11 -5.72 -2.27
C GLN A 106 6.91 -6.13 -3.13
N THR A 107 5.71 -6.13 -2.55
CA THR A 107 4.50 -6.43 -3.31
C THR A 107 4.12 -5.31 -4.27
N PHE A 108 4.21 -4.05 -3.83
CA PHE A 108 4.04 -2.89 -4.72
C PHE A 108 5.07 -2.89 -5.87
N GLU A 109 6.31 -3.30 -5.62
CA GLU A 109 7.33 -3.48 -6.65
C GLU A 109 6.93 -4.52 -7.70
N ARG A 110 6.42 -5.67 -7.25
CA ARG A 110 5.94 -6.73 -8.15
C ARG A 110 4.80 -6.24 -9.04
N VAL A 111 3.85 -5.49 -8.50
CA VAL A 111 2.75 -4.88 -9.27
C VAL A 111 3.30 -3.95 -10.37
N VAL A 112 4.21 -3.02 -10.02
CA VAL A 112 4.80 -2.10 -10.99
C VAL A 112 5.60 -2.83 -12.06
N LEU A 113 6.32 -3.90 -11.70
CA LEU A 113 7.04 -4.75 -12.65
C LEU A 113 6.09 -5.51 -13.58
N ALA A 114 4.96 -5.98 -13.07
CA ALA A 114 3.92 -6.60 -13.88
C ALA A 114 3.34 -5.61 -14.90
N MET A 115 2.97 -4.40 -14.46
CA MET A 115 2.52 -3.31 -15.34
C MET A 115 3.58 -2.92 -16.39
N THR A 116 4.87 -2.90 -16.02
CA THR A 116 5.98 -2.65 -16.96
C THR A 116 6.09 -3.77 -18.00
N THR A 117 5.87 -5.01 -17.59
CA THR A 117 5.88 -6.16 -18.51
C THR A 117 4.70 -6.09 -19.47
N LEU A 118 3.53 -5.69 -18.97
CA LEU A 118 2.32 -5.48 -19.77
C LEU A 118 2.52 -4.39 -20.82
N GLU A 119 3.10 -3.24 -20.44
CA GLU A 119 3.44 -2.13 -21.36
C GLU A 119 4.31 -2.63 -22.52
N ARG A 120 5.40 -3.35 -22.22
CA ARG A 120 6.29 -3.91 -23.24
C ARG A 120 5.60 -4.91 -24.17
N GLN A 121 4.66 -5.70 -23.64
CA GLN A 121 3.89 -6.64 -24.45
C GLN A 121 2.99 -5.90 -25.44
N VAL A 122 2.34 -4.81 -25.02
CA VAL A 122 1.52 -3.94 -25.88
C VAL A 122 2.40 -3.26 -26.93
N GLU A 123 3.54 -2.69 -26.56
CA GLU A 123 4.50 -2.08 -27.50
C GLU A 123 4.98 -3.09 -28.55
N ALA A 124 5.37 -4.30 -28.12
CA ALA A 124 5.82 -5.35 -29.02
C ALA A 124 4.71 -5.87 -29.95
N ALA A 125 3.46 -5.84 -29.49
CA ALA A 125 2.31 -6.17 -30.34
C ALA A 125 2.06 -5.07 -31.38
N LEU A 126 2.13 -3.80 -30.98
CA LEU A 126 1.99 -2.64 -31.87
C LEU A 126 3.04 -2.60 -32.98
N GLN A 127 4.30 -2.90 -32.66
CA GLN A 127 5.38 -2.95 -33.66
C GLN A 127 5.19 -4.02 -34.74
N LYS A 128 4.35 -5.04 -34.48
CA LYS A 128 4.03 -6.10 -35.43
C LYS A 128 2.81 -5.76 -36.30
N VAL A 129 2.08 -4.70 -35.98
CA VAL A 129 0.95 -4.23 -36.79
C VAL A 129 1.51 -3.37 -37.93
N ASP A 130 1.11 -3.69 -39.16
CA ASP A 130 1.53 -2.94 -40.34
C ASP A 130 1.03 -1.48 -40.23
N PRO A 131 1.89 -0.46 -40.40
CA PRO A 131 1.49 0.95 -40.35
C PRO A 131 0.36 1.29 -41.35
N SER A 132 0.23 0.56 -42.45
CA SER A 132 -0.84 0.75 -43.44
C SER A 132 -2.23 0.40 -42.91
N THR A 133 -2.34 -0.55 -41.97
CA THR A 133 -3.61 -0.93 -41.33
C THR A 133 -4.23 0.19 -40.48
N PHE A 134 -3.41 1.11 -39.96
CA PHE A 134 -3.90 2.27 -39.19
C PHE A 134 -4.51 3.36 -40.07
N LEU A 135 -4.17 3.40 -41.36
CA LEU A 135 -4.68 4.39 -42.31
C LEU A 135 -5.99 3.93 -42.97
N SER A 136 -6.11 2.64 -43.28
CA SER A 136 -7.33 2.08 -43.91
C SER A 136 -8.54 2.02 -42.98
N ALA A 137 -8.35 1.87 -41.66
CA ALA A 137 -9.47 1.82 -40.70
C ALA A 137 -10.26 3.14 -40.59
N ARG A 138 -9.71 4.26 -41.10
CA ARG A 138 -10.33 5.59 -41.02
C ARG A 138 -11.31 5.87 -42.18
N GLU A 139 -11.25 5.11 -43.27
CA GLU A 139 -12.07 5.36 -44.47
C GLU A 139 -13.43 4.61 -44.47
N ASP A 140 -13.60 3.57 -43.65
CA ASP A 140 -14.81 2.73 -43.59
C ASP A 140 -15.80 3.10 -42.45
N ALA A 141 -15.91 4.40 -42.11
CA ALA A 141 -16.73 4.91 -41.01
C ALA A 141 -18.26 4.75 -41.15
N SER A 142 -18.76 3.94 -42.09
CA SER A 142 -20.20 3.66 -42.28
C SER A 142 -20.66 2.32 -41.70
N SER A 143 -19.80 1.52 -41.07
CA SER A 143 -20.16 0.23 -40.48
C SER A 143 -20.10 0.18 -38.95
N ARG A 144 -21.27 0.37 -38.32
CA ARG A 144 -21.72 -0.28 -37.07
C ARG A 144 -21.16 0.24 -35.74
N LEU A 145 -22.08 0.30 -34.77
CA LEU A 145 -21.91 0.49 -33.31
C LEU A 145 -20.71 -0.24 -32.66
N LEU A 146 -20.17 -1.27 -33.31
CA LEU A 146 -19.01 -2.04 -32.90
C LEU A 146 -17.70 -1.25 -33.01
N ASP A 147 -17.54 -0.39 -34.03
CA ASP A 147 -16.32 0.42 -34.21
C ASP A 147 -16.22 1.52 -33.14
N THR A 148 -17.35 2.03 -32.64
CA THR A 148 -17.38 3.00 -31.52
C THR A 148 -16.94 2.42 -30.18
N ALA A 149 -16.91 1.09 -30.04
CA ALA A 149 -16.50 0.41 -28.81
C ALA A 149 -15.11 -0.22 -28.90
N GLU A 150 -14.50 -0.27 -30.09
CA GLU A 150 -13.19 -0.86 -30.27
C GLU A 150 -12.13 0.04 -29.63
N ILE A 151 -11.33 -0.54 -28.75
CA ILE A 151 -10.27 0.19 -28.04
C ILE A 151 -9.09 0.27 -28.99
N SER A 152 -8.73 1.48 -29.40
CA SER A 152 -7.58 1.69 -30.27
C SER A 152 -6.33 1.10 -29.60
N PRO A 153 -5.48 0.37 -30.35
CA PRO A 153 -4.21 -0.11 -29.83
C PRO A 153 -3.32 1.00 -29.24
N LEU A 154 -3.45 2.23 -29.75
CA LEU A 154 -2.76 3.41 -29.21
C LEU A 154 -3.35 3.89 -27.88
N ASP A 155 -4.68 3.88 -27.75
CA ASP A 155 -5.35 4.23 -26.49
C ASP A 155 -5.01 3.20 -25.39
N LEU A 156 -4.95 1.92 -25.77
CA LEU A 156 -4.52 0.86 -24.86
C LEU A 156 -3.10 1.10 -24.34
N LEU A 157 -2.16 1.44 -25.23
CA LEU A 157 -0.80 1.74 -24.82
C LEU A 157 -0.76 2.97 -23.90
N ASP A 158 -1.46 4.06 -24.24
CA ASP A 158 -1.53 5.26 -23.40
C ASP A 158 -2.03 4.93 -21.99
N TRP A 159 -3.12 4.18 -21.87
CA TRP A 159 -3.67 3.78 -20.58
C TRP A 159 -2.71 2.92 -19.77
N VAL A 160 -2.07 1.92 -20.37
CA VAL A 160 -1.09 1.07 -19.68
C VAL A 160 0.12 1.89 -19.24
N SER A 161 0.68 2.71 -20.12
CA SER A 161 1.85 3.54 -19.84
C SER A 161 1.59 4.57 -18.73
N ARG A 162 0.45 5.28 -18.79
CA ARG A 162 0.07 6.26 -17.77
C ARG A 162 -0.18 5.61 -16.43
N THR A 163 -0.93 4.51 -16.41
CA THR A 163 -1.20 3.75 -15.19
C THR A 163 0.10 3.28 -14.54
N ARG A 164 0.95 2.57 -15.29
CA ARG A 164 2.28 2.16 -14.81
C ARG A 164 3.09 3.34 -14.26
N ALA A 165 3.12 4.48 -14.96
CA ALA A 165 3.88 5.65 -14.51
C ALA A 165 3.38 6.23 -13.19
N MET A 166 2.07 6.28 -12.97
CA MET A 166 1.46 6.73 -11.71
C MET A 166 1.83 5.81 -10.55
N TYR A 167 1.65 4.50 -10.74
CA TYR A 167 2.00 3.49 -9.74
C TYR A 167 3.50 3.44 -9.44
N ALA A 168 4.36 3.62 -10.45
CA ALA A 168 5.81 3.71 -10.25
C ALA A 168 6.23 4.94 -9.42
N ARG A 169 5.57 6.08 -9.62
CA ARG A 169 5.81 7.30 -8.83
C ARG A 169 5.34 7.11 -7.39
N GLU A 170 4.15 6.55 -7.20
CA GLU A 170 3.64 6.25 -5.86
C GLU A 170 4.54 5.25 -5.12
N LEU A 171 5.06 4.23 -5.81
CA LEU A 171 6.02 3.28 -5.25
C LEU A 171 7.29 3.97 -4.76
N LEU A 172 7.83 4.92 -5.54
CA LEU A 172 9.01 5.68 -5.14
C LEU A 172 8.75 6.45 -3.84
N LEU A 173 7.61 7.14 -3.74
CA LEU A 173 7.20 7.83 -2.52
C LEU A 173 7.12 6.87 -1.34
N LYS A 174 6.43 5.74 -1.50
CA LYS A 174 6.30 4.71 -0.45
C LYS A 174 7.64 4.15 0.02
N ARG A 175 8.58 3.88 -0.90
CA ARG A 175 9.95 3.46 -0.55
C ARG A 175 10.68 4.49 0.31
N THR A 176 10.55 5.78 0.00
CA THR A 176 11.19 6.83 0.83
C THR A 176 10.59 6.94 2.23
N GLN A 177 9.29 6.69 2.34
CA GLN A 177 8.53 6.73 3.59
C GLN A 177 8.85 5.56 4.54
N VAL A 178 9.06 4.35 4.01
CA VAL A 178 9.40 3.13 4.81
C VAL A 178 10.91 2.88 4.88
N ASN A 179 11.74 3.81 4.37
CA ASN A 179 13.19 3.67 4.53
C ASN A 179 13.54 3.51 6.03
N PRO A 180 14.43 2.56 6.40
CA PRO A 180 14.79 2.31 7.80
C PRO A 180 15.17 3.58 8.59
N MET A 181 15.84 4.54 7.95
CA MET A 181 16.24 5.80 8.59
C MET A 181 15.03 6.70 8.88
N THR A 182 14.12 6.84 7.91
CA THR A 182 12.87 7.60 8.05
C THR A 182 11.99 6.97 9.14
N LEU A 183 11.87 5.64 9.12
CA LEU A 183 10.97 4.91 10.00
C LEU A 183 11.48 4.88 11.45
N THR A 184 12.79 4.77 11.67
CA THR A 184 13.40 4.90 13.00
C THR A 184 13.11 6.29 13.59
N THR A 185 13.34 7.34 12.80
CA THR A 185 13.06 8.73 13.22
C THR A 185 11.58 8.93 13.56
N ALA A 186 10.67 8.28 12.81
CA ALA A 186 9.24 8.32 13.05
C ALA A 186 8.85 7.59 14.35
N LEU A 187 9.48 6.46 14.67
CA LEU A 187 9.21 5.72 15.91
C LEU A 187 9.64 6.49 17.17
N ASP A 188 10.70 7.29 17.06
CA ASP A 188 11.16 8.16 18.16
C ASP A 188 10.21 9.35 18.40
N HIS A 189 9.50 9.79 17.36
CA HIS A 189 8.64 10.97 17.39
C HIS A 189 7.22 10.62 16.96
N PHE A 190 6.33 10.41 17.95
CA PHE A 190 4.95 10.01 17.72
C PHE A 190 4.20 10.85 16.66
N ASP A 191 4.40 12.18 16.66
CA ASP A 191 3.80 13.09 15.68
C ASP A 191 4.27 12.81 14.25
N THR A 192 5.53 12.41 14.08
CA THR A 192 6.10 12.02 12.79
C THR A 192 5.49 10.72 12.31
N LEU A 193 5.29 9.73 13.19
CA LEU A 193 4.61 8.49 12.84
C LEU A 193 3.14 8.71 12.46
N ALA A 194 2.44 9.60 13.15
CA ALA A 194 1.06 9.98 12.80
C ALA A 194 0.99 10.69 11.44
N LYS A 195 1.95 11.58 11.14
CA LYS A 195 2.08 12.22 9.81
C LYS A 195 2.37 11.19 8.73
N LEU A 196 3.26 10.24 8.99
CA LEU A 196 3.55 9.14 8.09
C LEU A 196 2.28 8.35 7.77
N GLN A 197 1.54 7.88 8.79
CA GLN A 197 0.27 7.16 8.61
C GLN A 197 -0.71 7.97 7.75
N LYS A 198 -0.90 9.27 8.04
CA LYS A 198 -1.81 10.12 7.28
C LYS A 198 -1.35 10.26 5.81
N SER A 199 -0.07 10.54 5.59
CA SER A 199 0.47 10.72 4.24
C SER A 199 0.47 9.41 3.43
N TRP A 200 0.64 8.26 4.10
CA TRP A 200 0.64 6.95 3.47
C TRP A 200 -0.68 6.64 2.77
N GLY A 201 -1.81 7.04 3.38
CA GLY A 201 -3.16 6.76 2.90
C GLY A 201 -3.66 7.68 1.79
N LEU A 202 -2.91 8.71 1.38
CA LEU A 202 -3.40 9.73 0.44
C LEU A 202 -3.16 9.40 -1.05
N GLN A 203 -2.29 8.44 -1.37
CA GLN A 203 -2.02 7.97 -2.75
C GLN A 203 -1.92 9.10 -3.80
N TYR A 204 -1.06 10.09 -3.54
CA TYR A 204 -1.02 11.37 -4.26
C TYR A 204 -0.76 11.25 -5.77
N HIS A 205 -0.14 10.17 -6.22
CA HIS A 205 0.25 10.02 -7.62
C HIS A 205 -0.71 9.15 -8.43
N ILE A 206 -1.74 8.57 -7.81
CA ILE A 206 -2.72 7.72 -8.48
C ILE A 206 -3.91 8.57 -8.94
N ASP A 207 -4.17 8.56 -10.24
CA ASP A 207 -5.38 9.13 -10.83
C ASP A 207 -6.49 8.08 -10.86
N PHE A 208 -7.31 8.08 -9.82
CA PHE A 208 -8.49 7.20 -9.74
C PHE A 208 -9.53 7.49 -10.83
N GLY A 209 -9.49 8.68 -11.46
CA GLY A 209 -10.34 9.00 -12.61
C GLY A 209 -9.97 8.14 -13.82
N LEU A 210 -8.67 7.98 -14.09
CA LEU A 210 -8.19 7.10 -15.16
C LEU A 210 -8.54 5.64 -14.91
N GLU A 211 -8.40 5.15 -13.67
CA GLU A 211 -8.79 3.78 -13.30
C GLU A 211 -10.29 3.54 -13.53
N GLN A 212 -11.12 4.49 -13.10
CA GLN A 212 -12.56 4.40 -13.29
C GLN A 212 -12.93 4.40 -14.78
N GLU A 213 -12.31 5.26 -15.58
CA GLU A 213 -12.51 5.28 -17.04
C GLU A 213 -12.16 3.92 -17.68
N MET A 214 -11.00 3.35 -17.31
CA MET A 214 -10.59 2.03 -17.77
C MET A 214 -11.62 0.95 -17.42
N VAL A 215 -12.09 0.91 -16.17
CA VAL A 215 -13.10 -0.05 -15.70
C VAL A 215 -14.42 0.10 -16.46
N GLU A 216 -14.86 1.33 -16.72
CA GLU A 216 -16.06 1.61 -17.52
C GLU A 216 -15.93 1.14 -18.96
N ARG A 217 -14.73 1.27 -19.54
CA ARG A 217 -14.42 0.81 -20.89
C ARG A 217 -14.41 -0.72 -20.97
N ILE A 218 -13.81 -1.40 -20.00
CA ILE A 218 -13.90 -2.86 -19.86
C ILE A 218 -15.37 -3.31 -19.81
N LYS A 219 -16.19 -2.67 -18.95
CA LYS A 219 -17.63 -2.98 -18.81
C LYS A 219 -18.39 -2.76 -20.11
N THR A 220 -18.15 -1.65 -20.78
CA THR A 220 -18.80 -1.30 -22.06
C THR A 220 -18.46 -2.32 -23.14
N TYR A 221 -17.18 -2.67 -23.26
CA TYR A 221 -16.71 -3.65 -24.24
C TYR A 221 -17.32 -5.03 -24.02
N ARG A 222 -17.38 -5.51 -22.76
CA ARG A 222 -18.04 -6.79 -22.43
C ARG A 222 -19.51 -6.81 -22.87
N ARG A 223 -20.27 -5.76 -22.55
CA ARG A 223 -21.69 -5.66 -22.95
C ARG A 223 -21.85 -5.68 -24.47
N VAL A 224 -21.06 -4.89 -25.20
CA VAL A 224 -21.13 -4.84 -26.67
C VAL A 224 -20.81 -6.21 -27.28
N ARG A 225 -19.83 -6.93 -26.75
CA ARG A 225 -19.48 -8.29 -27.18
C ARG A 225 -20.64 -9.27 -26.94
N GLU A 226 -21.25 -9.25 -25.76
CA GLU A 226 -22.41 -10.08 -25.40
C GLU A 226 -23.61 -9.84 -26.34
N PHE A 227 -23.94 -8.58 -26.61
CA PHE A 227 -25.02 -8.23 -27.54
C PHE A 227 -24.75 -8.68 -28.97
N SER A 228 -23.48 -8.65 -29.39
CA SER A 228 -23.07 -9.06 -30.73
C SER A 228 -23.11 -10.57 -30.92
N THR A 229 -22.72 -11.34 -29.90
CA THR A 229 -22.81 -12.82 -29.90
C THR A 229 -24.23 -13.34 -29.75
N THR A 230 -25.14 -12.56 -29.16
CA THR A 230 -26.55 -12.97 -28.98
C THR A 230 -27.40 -12.71 -30.24
N ARG A 231 -26.94 -11.83 -31.14
CA ARG A 231 -27.63 -11.48 -32.41
C ARG A 231 -27.09 -12.22 -33.65
N SER A 232 -25.97 -12.93 -33.51
CA SER A 232 -25.39 -13.81 -34.54
C SER A 232 -25.88 -15.23 -34.37
#